data_AF-A0A8S1P6T7-F1
#
_entry.id   AF-A0A8S1P6T7-F1
#
_cell.length_a   1.000
_cell.length_b   1.000
_cell.length_c   1.000
_cell.angle_alpha   90.00
_cell.angle_beta   90.00
_cell.angle_gamma   90.00
#
_symmetry.space_group_name_H-M   'P 1'
#
loop_
_entity.id
_entity.type
_entity.pdbx_description
1 polymer ?
#
loop_
_entity_poly.entity_id
_entity_poly.type
_entity_poly.pdbx_seq_one_letter_code
_entity_poly.pdbx_strand_id
1 'polypeptide(L)'
;MESVVLIGEIGSGKTTLFNKITNSNELTISGGESVTRNVFQKASFYGKGFKVNDTPGMGVLEDKIQHCAGILAALAESPVSRIIFVVKFDRTPLIAKKVMEITKAFQRFKPIITIAITHFDLSVQQANNKQDISNLILKQNIQSVIFISKFDSGEKICQEIDQILANSIKTDVILQDYEYLSHMDLVEYKNDPSQAEYDLELSSKSIQTEFQKIAHKIKNKIPQIETTDPDITNKMQALMDFIKNEGEKVVEKYLKEQDTIYEQLVLDNKEIIMILVHFRLKKALSIEIEDIVERAQNRIKINKYHCFNFIKKCNYCKKIWLKVEGSCTTYCGSVPQNKNDQMLQNEVAPQKYDVILKQDDVELKLNGKYVQQTESIQKLIQQKQKELKSQKNQIQLDRKERVVFKSPWGTTVILGEFGCGNKIDWRTMEPLTEGELKELLDPGLSDYYKAKDVEFKNEEMIKKYVLKAIDKQKQSIKRL
;
A
#
# COMPACT_ATOMS: atom_id res chain seq x y z
N MET A 1 -2.13 -10.93 -2.03
CA MET A 1 -2.93 -10.26 -3.08
C MET A 1 -2.20 -10.38 -4.41
N GLU A 2 -2.89 -10.29 -5.55
CA GLU A 2 -2.23 -10.08 -6.86
C GLU A 2 -1.87 -8.60 -7.02
N SER A 3 -0.79 -8.29 -7.75
CA SER A 3 -0.32 -6.92 -7.96
C SER A 3 -0.03 -6.65 -9.44
N VAL A 4 -0.52 -5.51 -9.94
CA VAL A 4 -0.39 -5.06 -11.32
C VAL A 4 0.21 -3.67 -11.36
N VAL A 5 1.25 -3.50 -12.18
CA VAL A 5 1.91 -2.20 -12.39
C VAL A 5 1.59 -1.68 -13.79
N LEU A 6 1.05 -0.46 -13.90
CA LEU A 6 0.76 0.19 -15.18
C LEU A 6 1.92 1.10 -15.59
N ILE A 7 2.56 0.82 -16.74
CA ILE A 7 3.69 1.60 -17.29
C ILE A 7 3.34 2.06 -18.70
N GLY A 8 3.85 3.20 -19.17
CA GLY A 8 3.60 3.67 -20.53
C GLY A 8 3.67 5.17 -20.68
N GLU A 9 3.47 5.66 -21.90
CA GLU A 9 3.73 7.06 -22.24
C GLU A 9 2.70 8.06 -21.68
N ILE A 10 3.06 9.34 -21.58
CA ILE A 10 2.10 10.43 -21.30
C ILE A 10 1.03 10.41 -22.39
N GLY A 11 -0.24 10.55 -21.97
CA GLY A 11 -1.36 10.49 -22.91
C GLY A 11 -1.67 9.09 -23.46
N SER A 12 -0.99 8.03 -22.99
CA SER A 12 -1.33 6.66 -23.38
C SER A 12 -2.61 6.13 -22.76
N GLY A 13 -3.24 6.87 -21.85
CA GLY A 13 -4.49 6.49 -21.18
C GLY A 13 -4.32 5.64 -19.93
N LYS A 14 -3.12 5.60 -19.32
CA LYS A 14 -2.86 4.88 -18.05
C LYS A 14 -3.78 5.29 -16.91
N THR A 15 -3.79 6.58 -16.54
CA THR A 15 -4.62 7.08 -15.44
C THR A 15 -6.12 6.94 -15.75
N THR A 16 -6.52 7.04 -17.02
CA THR A 16 -7.89 6.71 -17.45
C THR A 16 -8.21 5.23 -17.23
N LEU A 17 -7.28 4.33 -17.57
CA LEU A 17 -7.42 2.89 -17.31
C LEU A 17 -7.48 2.62 -15.80
N PHE A 18 -6.59 3.21 -15.02
CA PHE A 18 -6.57 3.14 -13.55
C PHE A 18 -7.92 3.55 -12.97
N ASN A 19 -8.42 4.73 -13.34
CA ASN A 19 -9.73 5.23 -12.88
C ASN A 19 -10.88 4.30 -13.24
N LYS A 20 -10.87 3.74 -14.45
CA LYS A 20 -11.89 2.78 -14.88
C LYS A 20 -11.90 1.50 -14.03
N ILE A 21 -10.74 0.91 -13.75
CA ILE A 21 -10.66 -0.38 -13.06
C ILE A 21 -10.75 -0.27 -11.53
N THR A 22 -10.39 0.87 -10.95
CA THR A 22 -10.46 1.12 -9.50
C THR A 22 -11.66 1.99 -9.09
N ASN A 23 -12.52 2.36 -10.05
CA ASN A 23 -13.65 3.26 -9.86
C ASN A 23 -13.25 4.53 -9.08
N SER A 24 -12.14 5.16 -9.50
CA SER A 24 -11.60 6.40 -8.94
C SER A 24 -11.74 7.57 -9.90
N ASN A 25 -11.53 8.78 -9.38
CA ASN A 25 -11.53 10.03 -10.13
C ASN A 25 -10.19 10.77 -9.95
N GLU A 26 -9.08 10.07 -10.13
CA GLU A 26 -7.76 10.72 -10.16
C GLU A 26 -7.67 11.67 -11.36
N LEU A 27 -6.97 12.79 -11.20
CA LEU A 27 -6.94 13.84 -12.22
C LEU A 27 -6.31 13.34 -13.53
N THR A 28 -7.08 13.40 -14.62
CA THR A 28 -6.62 13.16 -16.00
C THR A 28 -6.63 14.48 -16.77
N ILE A 29 -5.48 15.08 -17.08
CA ILE A 29 -5.43 16.24 -17.98
C ILE A 29 -5.18 15.73 -19.40
N SER A 30 -6.03 16.16 -20.34
CA SER A 30 -5.82 15.97 -21.77
C SER A 30 -4.89 17.08 -22.28
N GLY A 31 -3.65 16.73 -22.62
CA GLY A 31 -2.74 17.63 -23.32
C GLY A 31 -1.45 17.93 -22.57
N GLY A 32 -0.34 17.40 -23.09
CA GLY A 32 1.02 17.92 -22.92
C GLY A 32 1.70 17.73 -21.57
N GLU A 33 1.05 18.04 -20.45
CA GLU A 33 1.71 18.11 -19.14
C GLU A 33 1.55 16.82 -18.34
N SER A 34 2.65 16.33 -17.77
CA SER A 34 2.68 15.16 -16.88
C SER A 34 1.92 15.47 -15.58
N VAL A 35 0.71 14.93 -15.45
CA VAL A 35 -0.18 15.13 -14.28
C VAL A 35 0.17 14.16 -13.16
N THR A 36 0.60 12.95 -13.52
CA THR A 36 0.86 11.85 -12.61
C THR A 36 2.26 12.00 -12.03
N ARG A 37 2.43 12.93 -11.08
CA ARG A 37 3.72 13.16 -10.39
C ARG A 37 4.02 12.13 -9.30
N ASN A 38 2.99 11.40 -8.84
CA ASN A 38 3.05 10.42 -7.76
C ASN A 38 2.57 9.05 -8.26
N VAL A 39 3.07 7.97 -7.67
CA VAL A 39 2.56 6.61 -7.91
C VAL A 39 1.23 6.47 -7.16
N PHE A 40 0.16 6.10 -7.88
CA PHE A 40 -1.15 5.87 -7.25
C PHE A 40 -1.36 4.38 -7.04
N GLN A 41 -1.73 3.99 -5.83
CA GLN A 41 -2.05 2.62 -5.48
C GLN A 41 -3.51 2.49 -5.07
N LYS A 42 -4.24 1.57 -5.68
CA LYS A 42 -5.61 1.22 -5.27
C LYS A 42 -5.97 -0.21 -5.65
N ALA A 43 -6.85 -0.85 -4.88
CA ALA A 43 -7.43 -2.13 -5.27
C ALA A 43 -8.39 -1.95 -6.46
N SER A 44 -8.44 -2.95 -7.34
CA SER A 44 -9.45 -3.02 -8.40
C SER A 44 -10.84 -3.06 -7.76
N PHE A 45 -11.76 -2.25 -8.29
CA PHE A 45 -13.13 -2.19 -7.78
C PHE A 45 -13.98 -3.35 -8.29
N TYR A 46 -13.64 -3.85 -9.48
CA TYR A 46 -14.31 -4.98 -10.12
C TYR A 46 -13.39 -6.22 -10.13
N GLY A 47 -13.99 -7.39 -10.38
CA GLY A 47 -13.26 -8.65 -10.52
C GLY A 47 -12.91 -9.31 -9.18
N LYS A 48 -11.78 -10.04 -9.16
CA LYS A 48 -11.30 -10.79 -7.99
C LYS A 48 -10.52 -9.97 -6.96
N GLY A 49 -10.35 -8.66 -7.18
CA GLY A 49 -9.61 -7.76 -6.30
C GLY A 49 -8.10 -7.93 -6.42
N PHE A 50 -7.47 -7.11 -7.25
CA PHE A 50 -6.00 -7.00 -7.37
C PHE A 50 -5.52 -5.58 -7.08
N LYS A 51 -4.29 -5.45 -6.58
CA LYS A 51 -3.66 -4.14 -6.36
C LYS A 51 -3.19 -3.56 -7.70
N VAL A 52 -3.49 -2.29 -7.93
CA VAL A 52 -3.09 -1.54 -9.14
C VAL A 52 -2.17 -0.40 -8.74
N ASN A 53 -1.00 -0.33 -9.37
CA ASN A 53 -0.04 0.76 -9.22
C ASN A 53 0.03 1.55 -10.54
N ASP A 54 -0.47 2.79 -10.57
CA ASP A 54 -0.31 3.72 -11.71
C ASP A 54 1.01 4.48 -11.59
N THR A 55 1.86 4.42 -12.62
CA THR A 55 3.14 5.14 -12.65
C THR A 55 3.04 6.45 -13.44
N PRO A 56 3.92 7.43 -13.15
CA PRO A 56 4.14 8.57 -14.04
C PRO A 56 4.32 8.16 -15.50
N GLY A 57 3.79 8.96 -16.44
CA GLY A 57 3.84 8.62 -17.86
C GLY A 57 5.17 8.96 -18.53
N MET A 58 5.68 8.12 -19.43
CA MET A 58 6.92 8.38 -20.18
C MET A 58 6.66 9.39 -21.33
N GLY A 59 7.32 10.55 -21.42
CA GLY A 59 7.02 11.40 -22.58
C GLY A 59 7.69 12.76 -22.69
N VAL A 60 8.18 13.34 -21.61
CA VAL A 60 8.95 14.59 -21.71
C VAL A 60 10.42 14.28 -21.44
N LEU A 61 11.30 14.72 -22.34
CA LEU A 61 12.76 14.72 -22.16
C LEU A 61 13.17 15.42 -20.84
N GLU A 62 12.32 16.32 -20.36
CA GLU A 62 12.52 17.19 -19.19
C GLU A 62 12.24 16.52 -17.84
N ASP A 63 11.73 15.27 -17.80
CA ASP A 63 11.42 14.60 -16.51
C ASP A 63 11.69 13.07 -16.49
N LYS A 64 12.72 12.62 -17.24
CA LYS A 64 13.12 11.20 -17.32
C LYS A 64 13.38 10.57 -15.94
N ILE A 65 13.98 11.35 -15.04
CA ILE A 65 14.42 10.93 -13.70
C ILE A 65 13.23 10.70 -12.77
N GLN A 66 12.25 11.59 -12.75
CA GLN A 66 11.04 11.42 -11.96
C GLN A 66 10.23 10.21 -12.44
N HIS A 67 10.17 10.00 -13.77
CA HIS A 67 9.49 8.85 -14.34
C HIS A 67 10.18 7.53 -13.97
N CYS A 68 11.51 7.51 -14.01
CA CYS A 68 12.32 6.40 -13.55
C CYS A 68 12.06 6.07 -12.08
N ALA A 69 12.05 7.08 -11.21
CA ALA A 69 11.78 6.91 -9.79
C ALA A 69 10.38 6.30 -9.55
N GLY A 70 9.37 6.75 -10.30
CA GLY A 70 8.01 6.21 -10.20
C GLY A 70 7.87 4.76 -10.66
N ILE A 71 8.55 4.37 -11.74
CA ILE A 71 8.59 2.97 -12.20
C ILE A 71 9.31 2.10 -11.18
N LEU A 72 10.46 2.55 -10.66
CA LEU A 72 11.21 1.83 -9.62
C LEU A 72 10.35 1.66 -8.37
N ALA A 73 9.74 2.73 -7.86
CA ALA A 73 8.84 2.69 -6.72
C ALA A 73 7.73 1.64 -6.89
N ALA A 74 7.07 1.61 -8.04
CA ALA A 74 6.00 0.66 -8.31
C ALA A 74 6.49 -0.79 -8.44
N LEU A 75 7.71 -1.02 -8.93
CA LEU A 75 8.31 -2.36 -9.06
C LEU A 75 8.98 -2.84 -7.76
N ALA A 76 9.37 -1.92 -6.86
CA ALA A 76 9.89 -2.23 -5.52
C ALA A 76 8.87 -2.99 -4.66
N GLU A 77 7.60 -2.73 -4.90
CA GLU A 77 6.50 -3.40 -4.21
C GLU A 77 6.33 -4.83 -4.73
N SER A 78 7.34 -5.64 -4.44
CA SER A 78 7.42 -7.04 -4.79
C SER A 78 6.60 -7.90 -3.80
N PRO A 79 6.07 -9.05 -4.22
CA PRO A 79 6.13 -9.60 -5.57
C PRO A 79 5.08 -8.99 -6.54
N VAL A 80 5.48 -8.75 -7.79
CA VAL A 80 4.60 -8.25 -8.86
C VAL A 80 4.03 -9.42 -9.65
N SER A 81 2.72 -9.40 -9.92
CA SER A 81 2.06 -10.45 -10.71
C SER A 81 2.10 -10.16 -12.20
N ARG A 82 1.86 -8.90 -12.60
CA ARG A 82 1.93 -8.44 -14.00
C ARG A 82 2.43 -7.01 -14.14
N ILE A 83 3.18 -6.76 -15.20
CA ILE A 83 3.52 -5.42 -15.67
C ILE A 83 2.72 -5.16 -16.95
N ILE A 84 1.81 -4.19 -16.90
CA ILE A 84 0.98 -3.81 -18.04
C ILE A 84 1.55 -2.56 -18.70
N PHE A 85 2.07 -2.71 -19.92
CA PHE A 85 2.49 -1.59 -20.75
C PHE A 85 1.31 -1.04 -21.54
N VAL A 86 0.89 0.17 -21.16
CA VAL A 86 -0.22 0.89 -21.76
C VAL A 86 0.28 1.71 -22.95
N VAL A 87 -0.10 1.26 -24.13
CA VAL A 87 0.28 1.83 -25.43
C VAL A 87 -0.98 2.37 -26.11
N LYS A 88 -0.94 3.65 -26.51
CA LYS A 88 -2.03 4.23 -27.30
C LYS A 88 -2.09 3.58 -28.67
N PHE A 89 -3.28 3.24 -29.14
CA PHE A 89 -3.50 2.76 -30.49
C PHE A 89 -2.98 3.75 -31.53
N ASP A 90 -2.21 3.22 -32.47
CA ASP A 90 -1.61 3.91 -33.60
C ASP A 90 -1.42 2.89 -34.75
N ARG A 91 -0.81 3.30 -35.85
CA ARG A 91 -0.46 2.40 -36.97
C ARG A 91 0.39 1.24 -36.47
N THR A 92 0.11 0.03 -36.96
CA THR A 92 0.79 -1.21 -36.56
C THR A 92 2.33 -1.11 -36.53
N PRO A 93 3.01 -0.48 -37.51
CA PRO A 93 4.47 -0.31 -37.46
C PRO A 93 4.98 0.55 -36.28
N LEU A 94 4.22 1.55 -35.84
CA LEU A 94 4.58 2.38 -34.69
C LEU A 94 4.38 1.63 -33.38
N ILE A 95 3.30 0.86 -33.27
CA ILE A 95 3.09 -0.08 -32.16
C ILE A 95 4.24 -1.10 -32.13
N ALA A 96 4.65 -1.63 -33.29
CA ALA A 96 5.77 -2.55 -33.41
C ALA A 96 7.03 -2.00 -32.77
N LYS A 97 7.38 -0.75 -33.12
CA LYS A 97 8.55 -0.07 -32.60
C LYS A 97 8.51 0.05 -31.08
N LYS A 98 7.38 0.52 -30.52
CA LYS A 98 7.20 0.65 -29.07
C LYS A 98 7.30 -0.69 -28.34
N VAL A 99 6.67 -1.74 -28.87
CA VAL A 99 6.74 -3.09 -28.28
C VAL A 99 8.17 -3.65 -28.35
N MET A 100 8.91 -3.39 -29.43
CA MET A 100 10.33 -3.77 -29.52
C MET A 100 11.20 -3.05 -28.49
N GLU A 101 10.96 -1.77 -28.23
CA GLU A 101 11.67 -1.01 -27.20
C GLU A 101 11.39 -1.59 -25.80
N ILE A 102 10.11 -1.83 -25.47
CA ILE A 102 9.68 -2.50 -24.23
C ILE A 102 10.39 -3.84 -24.04
N THR A 103 10.35 -4.69 -25.07
CA THR A 103 10.84 -6.07 -24.99
C THR A 103 12.36 -6.18 -24.94
N LYS A 104 13.09 -5.20 -25.48
CA LYS A 104 14.55 -5.12 -25.37
C LYS A 104 14.96 -4.87 -23.93
N ALA A 105 14.35 -3.90 -23.27
CA ALA A 105 14.85 -3.48 -21.97
C ALA A 105 14.10 -4.08 -20.76
N PHE A 106 13.02 -4.83 -20.99
CA PHE A 106 12.44 -5.78 -20.01
C PHE A 106 12.60 -7.25 -20.43
N GLN A 107 13.72 -7.61 -21.07
CA GLN A 107 13.92 -8.94 -21.64
C GLN A 107 13.77 -10.07 -20.61
N ARG A 108 14.27 -9.89 -19.37
CA ARG A 108 14.15 -10.86 -18.28
C ARG A 108 12.71 -11.01 -17.77
N PHE A 109 11.88 -9.99 -17.95
CA PHE A 109 10.53 -9.92 -17.39
C PHE A 109 9.42 -10.16 -18.44
N LYS A 110 9.77 -10.52 -19.69
CA LYS A 110 8.80 -10.87 -20.73
C LYS A 110 7.66 -11.80 -20.27
N PRO A 111 7.90 -12.85 -19.45
CA PRO A 111 6.84 -13.74 -19.00
C PRO A 111 5.75 -13.08 -18.16
N ILE A 112 6.03 -11.93 -17.52
CA ILE A 112 5.08 -11.17 -16.68
C ILE A 112 4.58 -9.88 -17.35
N ILE A 113 4.94 -9.63 -18.60
CA ILE A 113 4.50 -8.45 -19.37
C ILE A 113 3.14 -8.74 -20.02
N THR A 114 2.26 -7.74 -19.99
CA THR A 114 1.05 -7.64 -20.80
C THR A 114 1.09 -6.32 -21.56
N ILE A 115 0.71 -6.29 -22.84
CA ILE A 115 0.52 -5.03 -23.57
C ILE A 115 -0.96 -4.63 -23.55
N ALA A 116 -1.25 -3.41 -23.13
CA ALA A 116 -2.60 -2.84 -23.15
C ALA A 116 -2.70 -1.77 -24.24
N ILE A 117 -3.44 -2.08 -25.31
CA ILE A 117 -3.68 -1.15 -26.42
C ILE A 117 -4.91 -0.31 -26.12
N THR A 118 -4.73 0.96 -25.75
CA THR A 118 -5.84 1.88 -25.44
C THR A 118 -6.30 2.66 -26.67
N HIS A 119 -7.43 3.37 -26.55
CA HIS A 119 -8.03 4.13 -27.65
C HIS A 119 -8.35 3.25 -28.87
N PHE A 120 -8.61 1.96 -28.65
CA PHE A 120 -8.82 1.01 -29.74
C PHE A 120 -10.13 1.27 -30.51
N ASP A 121 -11.03 2.10 -29.96
CA ASP A 121 -12.18 2.64 -30.70
C ASP A 121 -11.79 3.46 -31.94
N LEU A 122 -10.56 3.99 -32.01
CA LEU A 122 -10.06 4.72 -33.17
C LEU A 122 -9.66 3.79 -34.33
N SER A 123 -9.60 2.48 -34.12
CA SER A 123 -9.30 1.52 -35.18
C SER A 123 -10.49 1.33 -36.11
N VAL A 124 -10.34 1.73 -37.38
CA VAL A 124 -11.36 1.55 -38.42
C VAL A 124 -11.60 0.07 -38.75
N GLN A 125 -10.54 -0.76 -38.75
CA GLN A 125 -10.60 -2.19 -39.02
C GLN A 125 -10.24 -3.00 -37.77
N GLN A 126 -11.11 -2.96 -36.75
CA GLN A 126 -10.82 -3.56 -35.43
C GLN A 126 -10.41 -5.04 -35.50
N ALA A 127 -11.10 -5.86 -36.28
CA ALA A 127 -10.79 -7.30 -36.38
C ALA A 127 -9.38 -7.55 -36.94
N ASN A 128 -9.04 -6.94 -38.07
CA ASN A 128 -7.74 -7.08 -38.73
C ASN A 128 -6.61 -6.52 -37.86
N ASN A 129 -6.77 -5.29 -37.36
CA ASN A 129 -5.75 -4.66 -36.52
C ASN A 129 -5.55 -5.43 -35.20
N LYS A 130 -6.62 -5.98 -34.61
CA LYS A 130 -6.52 -6.81 -33.41
C LYS A 130 -5.68 -8.06 -33.69
N GLN A 131 -5.92 -8.73 -34.81
CA GLN A 131 -5.15 -9.92 -35.20
C GLN A 131 -3.68 -9.56 -35.47
N ASP A 132 -3.42 -8.51 -36.24
CA ASP A 132 -2.08 -8.09 -36.63
C ASP A 132 -1.23 -7.68 -35.42
N ILE A 133 -1.79 -6.86 -34.52
CA ILE A 133 -1.12 -6.43 -33.29
C ILE A 133 -0.89 -7.63 -32.36
N SER A 134 -1.86 -8.54 -32.23
CA SER A 134 -1.69 -9.75 -31.41
C SER A 134 -0.56 -10.63 -31.94
N ASN A 135 -0.52 -10.87 -33.26
CA ASN A 135 0.56 -11.63 -33.91
C ASN A 135 1.92 -10.96 -33.72
N LEU A 136 1.96 -9.62 -33.76
CA LEU A 136 3.17 -8.85 -33.53
C LEU A 136 3.70 -9.01 -32.11
N ILE A 137 2.83 -8.94 -31.12
CA ILE A 137 3.19 -9.05 -29.70
C ILE A 137 3.66 -10.48 -29.38
N LEU A 138 2.97 -11.49 -29.92
CA LEU A 138 3.36 -12.89 -29.82
C LEU A 138 4.75 -13.15 -30.40
N LYS A 139 5.10 -12.54 -31.55
CA LYS A 139 6.45 -12.63 -32.15
C LYS A 139 7.56 -12.09 -31.24
N GLN A 140 7.23 -11.24 -30.27
CA GLN A 140 8.19 -10.71 -29.30
C GLN A 140 8.29 -11.54 -28.01
N ASN A 141 7.64 -12.70 -27.96
CA ASN A 141 7.49 -13.59 -26.80
C ASN A 141 6.73 -12.95 -25.63
N ILE A 142 5.77 -12.08 -25.92
CA ILE A 142 4.79 -11.61 -24.93
C ILE A 142 3.49 -12.39 -25.15
N GLN A 143 2.99 -13.01 -24.09
CA GLN A 143 1.87 -13.96 -24.16
C GLN A 143 0.49 -13.32 -24.01
N SER A 144 0.42 -12.07 -23.55
CA SER A 144 -0.83 -11.39 -23.23
C SER A 144 -0.91 -9.99 -23.84
N VAL A 145 -2.07 -9.70 -24.45
CA VAL A 145 -2.46 -8.39 -24.94
C VAL A 145 -3.92 -8.13 -24.59
N ILE A 146 -4.23 -6.91 -24.17
CA ILE A 146 -5.60 -6.43 -23.95
C ILE A 146 -5.89 -5.23 -24.85
N PHE A 147 -7.10 -5.13 -25.36
CA PHE A 147 -7.52 -4.06 -26.26
C PHE A 147 -8.64 -3.28 -25.58
N ILE A 148 -8.40 -2.00 -25.34
CA ILE A 148 -9.25 -1.15 -24.51
C ILE A 148 -9.79 0.02 -25.34
N SER A 149 -11.11 0.08 -25.40
CA SER A 149 -11.90 1.14 -25.98
C SER A 149 -12.40 2.12 -24.90
N LYS A 150 -12.71 3.36 -25.31
CA LYS A 150 -13.45 4.27 -24.44
C LYS A 150 -14.81 3.71 -23.96
N PHE A 151 -15.42 2.80 -24.73
CA PHE A 151 -16.72 2.20 -24.42
C PHE A 151 -16.64 0.98 -23.49
N ASP A 152 -15.45 0.42 -23.26
CA ASP A 152 -15.30 -0.73 -22.37
C ASP A 152 -15.54 -0.32 -20.91
N SER A 153 -16.34 -1.13 -20.20
CA SER A 153 -16.59 -0.99 -18.77
C SER A 153 -15.38 -1.43 -17.95
N GLY A 154 -15.21 -0.84 -16.75
CA GLY A 154 -14.17 -1.26 -15.81
C GLY A 154 -14.28 -2.75 -15.47
N GLU A 155 -15.50 -3.27 -15.35
CA GLU A 155 -15.76 -4.69 -15.09
C GLU A 155 -15.21 -5.61 -16.18
N LYS A 156 -15.49 -5.32 -17.45
CA LYS A 156 -14.97 -6.11 -18.58
C LYS A 156 -13.44 -6.14 -18.58
N ILE A 157 -12.82 -4.97 -18.36
CA ILE A 157 -11.37 -4.84 -18.33
C ILE A 157 -10.77 -5.65 -17.16
N CYS A 158 -11.37 -5.55 -15.95
CA CYS A 158 -10.93 -6.34 -14.80
C CYS A 158 -11.07 -7.83 -15.03
N GLN A 159 -12.14 -8.30 -15.67
CA GLN A 159 -12.32 -9.71 -16.00
C GLN A 159 -11.21 -10.24 -16.93
N GLU A 160 -10.81 -9.46 -17.95
CA GLU A 160 -9.67 -9.82 -18.82
C GLU A 160 -8.35 -9.85 -18.04
N ILE A 161 -8.12 -8.87 -17.14
CA ILE A 161 -6.92 -8.86 -16.28
C ILE A 161 -6.92 -10.06 -15.33
N ASP A 162 -8.06 -10.41 -14.72
CA ASP A 162 -8.19 -11.56 -13.83
C ASP A 162 -7.88 -12.89 -14.54
N GLN A 163 -8.26 -13.03 -15.81
CA GLN A 163 -7.93 -14.21 -16.62
C GLN A 163 -6.42 -14.32 -16.88
N ILE A 164 -5.76 -13.19 -17.12
CA ILE A 164 -4.30 -13.12 -17.27
C ILE A 164 -3.63 -13.45 -15.93
N LEU A 165 -4.11 -12.87 -14.83
CA LEU A 165 -3.60 -13.07 -13.48
C LEU A 165 -3.74 -14.52 -13.01
N ALA A 166 -4.80 -15.22 -13.39
CA ALA A 166 -5.01 -16.63 -13.05
C ALA A 166 -3.86 -17.55 -13.52
N ASN A 167 -3.12 -17.13 -14.55
CA ASN A 167 -1.98 -17.86 -15.11
C ASN A 167 -0.63 -17.19 -14.81
N SER A 168 -0.60 -16.16 -13.95
CA SER A 168 0.61 -15.41 -13.63
C SER A 168 1.40 -16.05 -12.50
N ILE A 169 2.73 -15.94 -12.61
CA ILE A 169 3.65 -16.28 -11.53
C ILE A 169 4.10 -14.98 -10.88
N LYS A 170 3.89 -14.88 -9.57
CA LYS A 170 4.40 -13.77 -8.76
C LYS A 170 5.91 -13.74 -8.82
N THR A 171 6.45 -12.62 -9.27
CA THR A 171 7.87 -12.47 -9.53
C THR A 171 8.41 -11.29 -8.75
N ASP A 172 9.52 -11.51 -8.05
CA ASP A 172 10.29 -10.41 -7.47
C ASP A 172 11.04 -9.71 -8.60
N VAL A 173 10.63 -8.48 -8.89
CA VAL A 173 11.22 -7.68 -9.97
C VAL A 173 12.44 -6.95 -9.42
N ILE A 174 13.61 -7.58 -9.56
CA ILE A 174 14.90 -6.95 -9.27
C ILE A 174 15.48 -6.48 -10.61
N LEU A 175 15.21 -5.22 -10.94
CA LEU A 175 15.79 -4.58 -12.12
C LEU A 175 17.30 -4.47 -11.95
N GLN A 176 18.03 -4.92 -12.97
CA GLN A 176 19.47 -4.67 -13.06
C GLN A 176 19.75 -3.32 -13.71
N ASP A 177 20.92 -2.76 -13.39
CA ASP A 177 21.32 -1.39 -13.74
C ASP A 177 21.29 -1.13 -15.24
N TYR A 178 21.63 -2.14 -16.06
CA TYR A 178 21.56 -2.02 -17.51
C TYR A 178 20.12 -2.07 -18.06
N GLU A 179 19.20 -2.77 -17.39
CA GLU A 179 17.77 -2.84 -17.80
C GLU A 179 17.11 -1.48 -17.57
N TYR A 180 17.56 -0.78 -16.51
CA TYR A 180 17.20 0.60 -16.24
C TYR A 180 17.78 1.59 -17.27
N LEU A 181 19.12 1.58 -17.46
CA LEU A 181 19.82 2.57 -18.28
C LEU A 181 19.49 2.44 -19.77
N SER A 182 19.24 1.22 -20.26
CA SER A 182 18.92 0.96 -21.67
C SER A 182 17.52 1.43 -22.09
N HIS A 183 16.58 1.56 -21.15
CA HIS A 183 15.20 1.99 -21.43
C HIS A 183 15.04 3.50 -21.61
N MET A 184 16.03 4.27 -21.18
CA MET A 184 15.86 5.71 -20.95
C MET A 184 16.83 6.55 -21.78
N ASP A 185 17.55 5.93 -22.73
CA ASP A 185 18.71 6.50 -23.44
C ASP A 185 19.76 7.04 -22.45
N LEU A 186 19.96 6.35 -21.32
CA LEU A 186 20.95 6.71 -20.30
C LEU A 186 22.24 5.89 -20.45
N VAL A 187 22.51 5.38 -21.66
CA VAL A 187 23.71 4.58 -21.95
C VAL A 187 24.99 5.39 -21.71
N GLU A 188 24.91 6.71 -21.82
CA GLU A 188 26.00 7.67 -21.54
C GLU A 188 26.52 7.59 -20.10
N TYR A 189 25.70 7.09 -19.16
CA TYR A 189 26.05 6.94 -17.75
C TYR A 189 26.83 5.66 -17.42
N LYS A 190 26.99 4.77 -18.41
CA LYS A 190 27.53 3.41 -18.20
C LYS A 190 29.06 3.33 -18.25
N ASN A 191 29.72 4.33 -18.84
CA ASN A 191 31.10 4.16 -19.28
C ASN A 191 32.17 4.46 -18.22
N ASP A 192 31.79 4.91 -17.01
CA ASP A 192 32.69 4.97 -15.85
C ASP A 192 31.85 5.14 -14.57
N PRO A 193 31.73 4.13 -13.68
CA PRO A 193 31.10 4.34 -12.38
C PRO A 193 31.89 5.42 -11.66
N SER A 194 31.26 6.56 -11.41
CA SER A 194 31.97 7.67 -10.78
C SER A 194 32.41 7.25 -9.38
N GLN A 195 33.53 7.81 -8.90
CA GLN A 195 33.93 7.66 -7.50
C GLN A 195 32.76 7.98 -6.55
N ALA A 196 31.93 8.97 -6.91
CA ALA A 196 30.70 9.32 -6.20
C ALA A 196 29.67 8.18 -6.12
N GLU A 197 29.46 7.38 -7.17
CA GLU A 197 28.56 6.22 -7.12
C GLU A 197 29.08 5.17 -6.13
N TYR A 198 30.38 4.88 -6.21
CA TYR A 198 31.03 3.93 -5.30
C TYR A 198 30.93 4.38 -3.85
N ASP A 199 31.19 5.66 -3.57
CA ASP A 199 31.13 6.24 -2.23
C ASP A 199 29.71 6.17 -1.65
N LEU A 200 28.69 6.47 -2.48
CA LEU A 200 27.29 6.35 -2.09
C LEU A 200 26.90 4.89 -1.78
N GLU A 201 27.31 3.94 -2.61
CA GLU A 201 27.05 2.51 -2.39
C GLU A 201 27.74 1.99 -1.13
N LEU A 202 28.97 2.43 -0.86
CA LEU A 202 29.70 2.07 0.35
C LEU A 202 29.00 2.62 1.61
N SER A 203 28.59 3.89 1.57
CA SER A 203 27.84 4.54 2.64
C SER A 203 26.49 3.85 2.87
N SER A 204 25.75 3.57 1.81
CA SER A 204 24.47 2.84 1.82
C SER A 204 24.60 1.47 2.49
N LYS A 205 25.63 0.68 2.15
CA LYS A 205 25.90 -0.62 2.78
C LYS A 205 26.24 -0.51 4.26
N SER A 206 27.02 0.49 4.64
CA SER A 206 27.34 0.75 6.05
C SER A 206 26.06 0.99 6.85
N ILE A 207 25.19 1.85 6.35
CA ILE A 207 23.91 2.18 6.97
C ILE A 207 22.95 0.98 7.02
N GLN A 208 22.86 0.22 5.93
CA GLN A 208 22.09 -1.03 5.90
C GLN A 208 22.58 -1.99 7.00
N THR A 209 23.89 -2.11 7.19
CA THR A 209 24.48 -2.97 8.23
C THR A 209 24.13 -2.49 9.63
N GLU A 210 24.11 -1.17 9.87
CA GLU A 210 23.67 -0.60 11.15
C GLU A 210 22.19 -0.90 11.42
N PHE A 211 21.32 -0.71 10.43
CA PHE A 211 19.90 -1.02 10.55
C PHE A 211 19.64 -2.51 10.77
N GLN A 212 20.36 -3.39 10.08
CA GLN A 212 20.27 -4.83 10.27
C GLN A 212 20.61 -5.25 11.72
N LYS A 213 21.54 -4.58 12.39
CA LYS A 213 21.82 -4.82 13.82
C LYS A 213 20.61 -4.47 14.69
N ILE A 214 19.92 -3.37 14.40
CA ILE A 214 18.69 -2.97 15.09
C ILE A 214 17.59 -4.00 14.83
N ALA A 215 17.38 -4.34 13.56
CA ALA A 215 16.39 -5.32 13.13
C ALA A 215 16.62 -6.68 13.82
N HIS A 216 17.87 -7.15 13.87
CA HIS A 216 18.24 -8.40 14.54
C HIS A 216 17.85 -8.42 16.03
N LYS A 217 18.11 -7.32 16.77
CA LYS A 217 17.71 -7.21 18.18
C LYS A 217 16.20 -7.33 18.35
N ILE A 218 15.41 -6.68 17.48
CA ILE A 218 13.95 -6.76 17.51
C ILE A 218 13.47 -8.19 17.18
N LYS A 219 14.03 -8.81 16.14
CA LYS A 219 13.71 -10.20 15.76
C LYS A 219 13.97 -11.17 16.92
N ASN A 220 15.03 -10.96 17.69
CA ASN A 220 15.33 -11.76 18.89
C ASN A 220 14.38 -11.45 20.04
N LYS A 221 13.85 -10.23 20.15
CA LYS A 221 12.93 -9.83 21.22
C LYS A 221 11.53 -10.43 21.06
N ILE A 222 11.01 -10.47 19.84
CA ILE A 222 9.65 -10.98 19.52
C ILE A 222 9.35 -12.36 20.16
N PRO A 223 10.18 -13.41 19.99
CA PRO A 223 9.89 -14.72 20.55
C PRO A 223 9.99 -14.76 22.09
N GLN A 224 10.72 -13.84 22.72
CA GLN A 224 10.86 -13.77 24.18
C GLN A 224 9.59 -13.26 24.88
N ILE A 225 8.71 -12.57 24.15
CA ILE A 225 7.43 -12.11 24.71
C ILE A 225 6.46 -13.30 24.73
N GLU A 226 5.95 -13.63 25.92
CA GLU A 226 5.06 -14.75 26.13
C GLU A 226 3.73 -14.59 25.39
N THR A 227 3.23 -15.65 24.74
CA THR A 227 1.92 -15.65 24.06
C THR A 227 0.73 -15.54 25.00
N THR A 228 0.95 -15.77 26.29
CA THR A 228 -0.05 -15.61 27.36
C THR A 228 -0.15 -14.19 27.89
N ASP A 229 0.79 -13.31 27.51
CA ASP A 229 0.81 -11.91 27.93
C ASP A 229 -0.45 -11.18 27.43
N PRO A 230 -1.27 -10.59 28.33
CA PRO A 230 -2.47 -9.86 27.93
C PRO A 230 -2.16 -8.61 27.10
N ASP A 231 -0.94 -8.10 27.17
CA ASP A 231 -0.48 -6.89 26.47
C ASP A 231 0.36 -7.19 25.22
N ILE A 232 0.43 -8.46 24.77
CA ILE A 232 1.25 -8.82 23.61
C ILE A 232 0.96 -7.95 22.39
N THR A 233 -0.32 -7.64 22.11
CA THR A 233 -0.72 -6.87 20.93
C THR A 233 -0.10 -5.47 20.98
N ASN A 234 -0.19 -4.82 22.14
CA ASN A 234 0.36 -3.48 22.35
C ASN A 234 1.89 -3.49 22.26
N LYS A 235 2.55 -4.53 22.80
CA LYS A 235 4.01 -4.69 22.74
C LYS A 235 4.51 -4.93 21.31
N MET A 236 3.83 -5.81 20.57
CA MET A 236 4.17 -6.11 19.17
C MET A 236 3.92 -4.90 18.27
N GLN A 237 2.82 -4.18 18.49
CA GLN A 237 2.54 -2.93 17.78
C GLN A 237 3.64 -1.89 18.02
N ALA A 238 4.07 -1.71 19.28
CA ALA A 238 5.16 -0.80 19.59
C ALA A 238 6.48 -1.17 18.88
N LEU A 239 6.81 -2.46 18.79
CA LEU A 239 7.99 -2.93 18.04
C LEU A 239 7.88 -2.66 16.53
N MET A 240 6.70 -2.93 15.94
CA MET A 240 6.44 -2.65 14.52
C MET A 240 6.53 -1.16 14.20
N ASP A 241 5.92 -0.31 15.03
CA ASP A 241 5.95 1.14 14.83
C ASP A 241 7.36 1.68 15.03
N PHE A 242 8.09 1.18 16.03
CA PHE A 242 9.47 1.56 16.27
C PHE A 242 10.37 1.25 15.07
N ILE A 243 10.32 0.02 14.51
CA ILE A 243 11.23 -0.34 13.42
C ILE A 243 10.93 0.43 12.12
N LYS A 244 9.65 0.74 11.86
CA LYS A 244 9.25 1.60 10.74
C LYS A 244 9.86 2.99 10.89
N ASN A 245 9.68 3.60 12.07
CA ASN A 245 10.23 4.92 12.37
C ASN A 245 11.77 4.95 12.32
N GLU A 246 12.45 3.91 12.80
CA GLU A 246 13.91 3.83 12.70
C GLU A 246 14.37 3.68 11.25
N GLY A 247 13.65 2.92 10.41
CA GLY A 247 13.96 2.81 8.98
C GLY A 247 13.91 4.18 8.30
N GLU A 248 12.89 4.98 8.61
CA GLU A 248 12.76 6.34 8.09
C GLU A 248 13.87 7.27 8.57
N LYS A 249 14.18 7.28 9.88
CA LYS A 249 15.28 8.09 10.43
C LYS A 249 16.62 7.75 9.80
N VAL A 250 16.87 6.47 9.55
CA VAL A 250 18.10 5.99 8.92
C VAL A 250 18.23 6.51 7.49
N VAL A 251 17.15 6.47 6.72
CA VAL A 251 17.11 7.04 5.36
C VAL A 251 17.29 8.56 5.41
N GLU A 252 16.62 9.27 6.30
CA GLU A 252 16.79 10.72 6.46
C GLU A 252 18.22 11.12 6.84
N LYS A 253 18.84 10.36 7.75
CA LYS A 253 20.23 10.54 8.16
C LYS A 253 21.17 10.35 6.96
N TYR A 254 20.99 9.26 6.20
CA TYR A 254 21.75 9.00 4.98
C TYR A 254 21.66 10.17 4.00
N LEU A 255 20.45 10.63 3.69
CA LEU A 255 20.23 11.74 2.76
C LEU A 255 20.96 13.02 3.20
N LYS A 256 20.94 13.34 4.50
CA LYS A 256 21.64 14.51 5.06
C LYS A 256 23.16 14.37 5.01
N GLU A 257 23.68 13.16 5.24
CA GLU A 257 25.13 12.91 5.22
C GLU A 257 25.72 12.92 3.80
N GLN A 258 24.91 12.59 2.78
CA GLN A 258 25.33 12.54 1.39
C GLN A 258 25.03 13.83 0.59
N ASP A 259 24.59 14.90 1.27
CA ASP A 259 24.10 16.12 0.62
C ASP A 259 25.12 16.74 -0.36
N THR A 260 26.40 16.76 0.02
CA THR A 260 27.50 17.28 -0.81
C THR A 260 27.75 16.42 -2.05
N ILE A 261 27.71 15.09 -1.92
CA ILE A 261 27.88 14.17 -3.05
C ILE A 261 26.68 14.31 -4.00
N TYR A 262 25.48 14.51 -3.46
CA TYR A 262 24.27 14.75 -4.27
C TYR A 262 24.35 16.07 -5.03
N GLU A 263 24.81 17.15 -4.41
CA GLU A 263 25.02 18.41 -5.10
C GLU A 263 26.02 18.25 -6.25
N GLN A 264 27.12 17.52 -6.04
CA GLN A 264 28.09 17.22 -7.09
C GLN A 264 27.48 16.40 -8.24
N LEU A 265 26.72 15.35 -7.93
CA LEU A 265 26.04 14.55 -8.96
C LEU A 265 25.05 15.38 -9.79
N VAL A 266 24.31 16.30 -9.17
CA VAL A 266 23.44 17.24 -9.89
C VAL A 266 24.27 18.20 -10.77
N LEU A 267 25.45 18.64 -10.32
CA LEU A 267 26.36 19.43 -11.15
C LEU A 267 26.89 18.64 -12.35
N ASP A 268 27.08 17.33 -12.20
CA ASP A 268 27.56 16.43 -13.26
C ASP A 268 26.43 15.85 -14.14
N ASN A 269 25.17 16.24 -13.90
CA ASN A 269 23.96 15.69 -14.53
C ASN A 269 23.80 14.17 -14.30
N LYS A 270 24.28 13.64 -13.17
CA LYS A 270 24.28 12.23 -12.75
C LYS A 270 23.32 11.93 -11.58
N GLU A 271 22.30 12.75 -11.38
CA GLU A 271 21.29 12.62 -10.32
C GLU A 271 20.52 11.29 -10.35
N ILE A 272 20.50 10.62 -11.50
CA ILE A 272 19.97 9.26 -11.68
C ILE A 272 20.59 8.24 -10.70
N ILE A 273 21.89 8.40 -10.43
CA ILE A 273 22.66 7.51 -9.53
C ILE A 273 22.14 7.66 -8.10
N MET A 274 21.90 8.90 -7.65
CA MET A 274 21.34 9.19 -6.33
C MET A 274 20.01 8.46 -6.14
N ILE A 275 19.11 8.53 -7.13
CA ILE A 275 17.80 7.86 -7.05
C ILE A 275 17.96 6.35 -6.96
N LEU A 276 18.84 5.76 -7.77
CA LEU A 276 19.06 4.32 -7.76
C LEU A 276 19.59 3.83 -6.40
N VAL A 277 20.63 4.48 -5.86
CA VAL A 277 21.20 4.09 -4.56
C VAL A 277 20.20 4.29 -3.43
N HIS A 278 19.48 5.42 -3.42
CA HIS A 278 18.42 5.68 -2.44
C HIS A 278 17.32 4.61 -2.47
N PHE A 279 16.89 4.24 -3.68
CA PHE A 279 15.86 3.23 -3.88
C PHE A 279 16.32 1.85 -3.40
N ARG A 280 17.55 1.43 -3.74
CA ARG A 280 18.14 0.19 -3.26
C ARG A 280 18.21 0.14 -1.75
N LEU A 281 18.64 1.23 -1.12
CA LEU A 281 18.67 1.35 0.34
C LEU A 281 17.26 1.16 0.92
N LYS A 282 16.26 1.94 0.45
CA LYS A 282 14.89 1.84 0.94
C LYS A 282 14.32 0.43 0.80
N LYS A 283 14.54 -0.23 -0.33
CA LYS A 283 14.10 -1.62 -0.56
C LYS A 283 14.80 -2.61 0.38
N ALA A 284 16.10 -2.45 0.59
CA ALA A 284 16.85 -3.30 1.53
C ALA A 284 16.32 -3.17 2.97
N LEU A 285 15.99 -1.94 3.41
CA LEU A 285 15.39 -1.71 4.72
C LEU A 285 13.94 -2.25 4.80
N SER A 286 13.16 -2.13 3.71
CA SER A 286 11.76 -2.61 3.69
C SER A 286 11.67 -4.12 3.91
N ILE A 287 12.58 -4.90 3.32
CA ILE A 287 12.64 -6.35 3.51
C ILE A 287 12.81 -6.70 5.00
N GLU A 288 13.67 -5.99 5.72
CA GLU A 288 13.89 -6.21 7.16
C GLU A 288 12.66 -5.81 8.00
N ILE A 289 12.01 -4.69 7.64
CA ILE A 289 10.79 -4.21 8.29
C ILE A 289 9.65 -5.21 8.08
N GLU A 290 9.44 -5.67 6.85
CA GLU A 290 8.40 -6.63 6.47
C GLU A 290 8.55 -7.95 7.23
N ASP A 291 9.76 -8.51 7.33
CA ASP A 291 10.04 -9.72 8.12
C ASP A 291 9.70 -9.51 9.62
N ILE A 292 10.03 -8.35 10.19
CA ILE A 292 9.69 -8.03 11.59
C ILE A 292 8.18 -7.89 11.78
N VAL A 293 7.50 -7.19 10.87
CA VAL A 293 6.04 -7.02 10.89
C VAL A 293 5.35 -8.37 10.78
N GLU A 294 5.78 -9.23 9.86
CA GLU A 294 5.22 -10.57 9.70
C GLU A 294 5.42 -11.41 10.96
N ARG A 295 6.62 -11.44 11.54
CA ARG A 295 6.91 -12.15 12.79
C ARG A 295 6.05 -11.66 13.95
N ALA A 296 5.95 -10.34 14.10
CA ALA A 296 5.13 -9.71 15.14
C ALA A 296 3.65 -10.08 14.96
N GLN A 297 3.11 -9.95 13.75
CA GLN A 297 1.73 -10.33 13.43
C GLN A 297 1.46 -11.82 13.68
N ASN A 298 2.38 -12.70 13.27
CA ASN A 298 2.23 -14.13 13.52
C ASN A 298 2.26 -14.45 15.02
N ARG A 299 3.08 -13.73 15.80
CA ARG A 299 3.10 -13.86 17.26
C ARG A 299 1.79 -13.38 17.89
N ILE A 300 1.24 -12.28 17.41
CA ILE A 300 -0.06 -11.75 17.81
C ILE A 300 -1.19 -12.77 17.54
N LYS A 301 -1.22 -13.39 16.35
CA LYS A 301 -2.26 -14.36 15.95
C LYS A 301 -2.38 -15.56 16.89
N ILE A 302 -1.28 -15.99 17.51
CA ILE A 302 -1.26 -17.14 18.43
C ILE A 302 -1.89 -16.78 19.79
N ASN A 303 -2.05 -15.50 20.12
CA ASN A 303 -2.60 -15.08 21.40
C ASN A 303 -4.13 -15.30 21.44
N LYS A 304 -4.60 -16.06 22.46
CA LYS A 304 -6.02 -16.36 22.71
C LYS A 304 -6.90 -15.14 22.97
N TYR A 305 -6.31 -14.02 23.41
CA TYR A 305 -6.96 -12.74 23.67
C TYR A 305 -6.89 -11.78 22.49
N HIS A 306 -6.34 -12.20 21.34
CA HIS A 306 -6.30 -11.34 20.17
C HIS A 306 -7.69 -10.98 19.65
N CYS A 307 -7.86 -9.76 19.11
CA CYS A 307 -9.16 -9.27 18.61
C CYS A 307 -9.77 -10.19 17.55
N PHE A 308 -8.95 -10.89 16.76
CA PHE A 308 -9.41 -11.84 15.75
C PHE A 308 -10.16 -13.05 16.32
N ASN A 309 -9.89 -13.47 17.57
CA ASN A 309 -10.69 -14.51 18.23
C ASN A 309 -12.10 -14.02 18.58
N PHE A 310 -12.28 -12.71 18.57
CA PHE A 310 -13.54 -12.03 18.76
C PHE A 310 -14.18 -11.62 17.43
N ILE A 311 -13.61 -11.96 16.27
CA ILE A 311 -14.24 -11.77 14.96
C ILE A 311 -14.68 -13.12 14.42
N LYS A 312 -15.98 -13.31 14.22
CA LYS A 312 -16.55 -14.59 13.75
C LYS A 312 -17.65 -14.38 12.73
N LYS A 313 -17.90 -15.41 11.93
CA LYS A 313 -18.95 -15.44 10.92
C LYS A 313 -20.25 -15.98 11.52
N CYS A 314 -21.37 -15.32 11.26
CA CYS A 314 -22.68 -15.83 11.67
C CYS A 314 -22.98 -17.15 10.95
N ASN A 315 -23.28 -18.21 11.71
CA ASN A 315 -23.57 -19.54 11.15
C ASN A 315 -24.77 -19.51 10.17
N TYR A 316 -25.71 -18.58 10.36
CA TYR A 316 -26.93 -18.44 9.55
C TYR A 316 -26.74 -17.51 8.34
N CYS A 317 -26.50 -16.22 8.55
CA CYS A 317 -26.47 -15.23 7.47
C CYS A 317 -25.08 -14.94 6.91
N LYS A 318 -24.05 -15.61 7.42
CA LYS A 318 -22.67 -15.50 6.94
C LYS A 318 -22.04 -14.09 7.04
N LYS A 319 -22.70 -13.11 7.67
CA LYS A 319 -22.10 -11.80 7.99
C LYS A 319 -21.02 -11.91 9.08
N ILE A 320 -20.02 -11.04 9.03
CA ILE A 320 -18.92 -10.95 10.00
C ILE A 320 -19.34 -10.11 11.20
N TRP A 321 -19.00 -10.58 12.41
CA TRP A 321 -19.33 -9.93 13.67
C TRP A 321 -18.12 -9.82 14.58
N LEU A 322 -17.98 -8.69 15.28
CA LEU A 322 -17.04 -8.49 16.39
C LEU A 322 -17.76 -8.69 17.72
N LYS A 323 -17.23 -9.52 18.62
CA LYS A 323 -17.74 -9.67 19.98
C LYS A 323 -17.34 -8.45 20.81
N VAL A 324 -18.28 -7.54 20.98
CA VAL A 324 -18.10 -6.31 21.75
C VAL A 324 -18.29 -6.53 23.27
N GLU A 325 -19.28 -7.32 23.69
CA GLU A 325 -19.59 -7.55 25.11
C GLU A 325 -20.34 -8.89 25.33
N GLY A 326 -20.45 -9.35 26.58
CA GLY A 326 -21.50 -10.30 27.02
C GLY A 326 -21.17 -11.79 27.02
N SER A 327 -22.15 -12.55 27.54
CA SER A 327 -22.14 -14.02 27.65
C SER A 327 -21.94 -14.70 26.29
N CYS A 328 -21.60 -15.99 26.26
CA CYS A 328 -21.34 -16.70 25.01
C CYS A 328 -22.55 -16.74 24.05
N THR A 329 -23.77 -16.49 24.51
CA THR A 329 -24.99 -16.48 23.68
C THR A 329 -25.52 -15.07 23.46
N THR A 330 -25.78 -14.71 22.20
CA THR A 330 -26.37 -13.42 21.78
C THR A 330 -27.26 -13.59 20.54
N TYR A 331 -27.73 -12.51 19.94
CA TYR A 331 -28.50 -12.52 18.68
C TYR A 331 -27.73 -11.79 17.57
N CYS A 332 -27.66 -12.38 16.38
CA CYS A 332 -27.04 -11.77 15.21
C CYS A 332 -27.75 -10.44 14.86
N GLY A 333 -27.00 -9.33 14.79
CA GLY A 333 -27.59 -7.99 14.63
C GLY A 333 -27.70 -7.18 15.93
N SER A 334 -27.35 -7.76 17.08
CA SER A 334 -27.35 -7.03 18.35
C SER A 334 -26.20 -6.03 18.39
N VAL A 335 -26.53 -4.78 18.69
CA VAL A 335 -25.59 -3.68 18.90
C VAL A 335 -25.39 -3.51 20.41
N PRO A 336 -24.17 -3.17 20.89
CA PRO A 336 -23.95 -2.93 22.32
C PRO A 336 -24.91 -1.82 22.80
N GLN A 337 -25.57 -2.04 23.94
CA GLN A 337 -26.59 -1.12 24.45
C GLN A 337 -26.00 0.16 25.03
N ASN A 338 -24.69 0.18 25.31
CA ASN A 338 -23.99 1.32 25.87
C ASN A 338 -23.55 2.27 24.74
N LYS A 339 -24.36 3.30 24.45
CA LYS A 339 -24.02 4.38 23.49
C LYS A 339 -22.77 5.20 23.87
N ASN A 340 -22.25 5.02 25.09
CA ASN A 340 -21.09 5.71 25.63
C ASN A 340 -19.84 4.82 25.71
N ASP A 341 -19.70 3.83 24.82
CA ASP A 341 -18.46 3.05 24.77
C ASP A 341 -17.29 3.97 24.33
N GLN A 342 -16.50 4.39 25.32
CA GLN A 342 -15.34 5.25 25.12
C GLN A 342 -14.28 4.60 24.21
N MET A 343 -14.31 3.26 24.00
CA MET A 343 -13.44 2.61 23.01
C MET A 343 -13.77 3.01 21.57
N LEU A 344 -15.04 3.32 21.27
CA LEU A 344 -15.46 3.74 19.93
C LEU A 344 -15.32 5.25 19.70
N GLN A 345 -15.22 6.05 20.77
CA GLN A 345 -15.16 7.52 20.70
C GLN A 345 -13.73 8.08 20.69
N ASN A 346 -12.71 7.27 20.97
CA ASN A 346 -11.32 7.71 20.93
C ASN A 346 -10.72 7.44 19.54
N GLU A 347 -10.55 8.50 18.76
CA GLU A 347 -9.71 8.51 17.57
C GLU A 347 -8.26 8.19 17.99
N VAL A 348 -7.81 6.97 17.71
CA VAL A 348 -6.45 6.45 17.94
C VAL A 348 -6.09 6.23 19.42
N ALA A 349 -6.09 4.97 19.85
CA ALA A 349 -5.55 4.61 21.16
C ALA A 349 -4.06 5.01 21.24
N PRO A 350 -3.64 5.74 22.29
CA PRO A 350 -2.25 6.16 22.47
C PRO A 350 -1.31 4.94 22.55
N GLN A 351 -0.10 5.08 22.00
CA GLN A 351 0.93 4.05 22.06
C GLN A 351 1.26 3.73 23.53
N LYS A 352 1.03 2.47 23.92
CA LYS A 352 1.17 2.04 25.32
C LYS A 352 2.61 1.76 25.74
N TYR A 353 3.49 1.38 24.81
CA TYR A 353 4.87 1.03 25.09
C TYR A 353 5.86 1.83 24.25
N ASP A 354 6.90 2.32 24.90
CA ASP A 354 8.11 2.85 24.26
C ASP A 354 9.13 1.72 24.09
N VAL A 355 9.83 1.75 22.95
CA VAL A 355 10.89 0.81 22.61
C VAL A 355 12.24 1.48 22.81
N ILE A 356 13.10 0.86 23.62
CA ILE A 356 14.43 1.38 23.95
C ILE A 356 15.48 0.38 23.51
N LEU A 357 16.38 0.81 22.61
CA LEU A 357 17.52 0.01 22.18
C LEU A 357 18.61 -0.01 23.25
N LYS A 358 18.99 -1.22 23.68
CA LYS A 358 20.18 -1.47 24.49
C LYS A 358 21.30 -2.00 23.60
N GLN A 359 22.49 -2.16 24.19
CA GLN A 359 23.67 -2.68 23.49
C GLN A 359 23.38 -4.04 22.82
N ASP A 360 22.70 -4.95 23.53
CA ASP A 360 22.45 -6.32 23.06
C ASP A 360 20.98 -6.76 23.09
N ASP A 361 20.06 -5.89 23.50
CA ASP A 361 18.62 -6.22 23.61
C ASP A 361 17.73 -5.01 23.29
N VAL A 362 16.43 -5.24 23.26
CA VAL A 362 15.37 -4.23 23.17
C VAL A 362 14.55 -4.26 24.45
N GLU A 363 14.39 -3.12 25.10
CA GLU A 363 13.52 -2.98 26.28
C GLU A 363 12.19 -2.31 25.90
N LEU A 364 11.08 -2.85 26.40
CA LEU A 364 9.76 -2.26 26.28
C LEU A 364 9.37 -1.61 27.61
N LYS A 365 9.22 -0.29 27.63
CA LYS A 365 8.76 0.46 28.82
C LYS A 365 7.35 0.98 28.60
N LEU A 366 6.55 1.04 29.67
CA LEU A 366 5.24 1.70 29.60
C LEU A 366 5.44 3.17 29.28
N ASN A 367 4.73 3.67 28.28
CA ASN A 367 4.83 5.05 27.85
C ASN A 367 4.23 5.97 28.94
N GLY A 368 5.02 6.93 29.42
CA GLY A 368 4.60 7.82 30.50
C GLY A 368 3.38 8.68 30.15
N LYS A 369 3.21 9.07 28.88
CA LYS A 369 2.04 9.82 28.40
C LYS A 369 0.78 8.95 28.43
N TYR A 370 0.91 7.67 28.06
CA TYR A 370 -0.19 6.72 28.17
C TYR A 370 -0.68 6.61 29.61
N VAL A 371 0.24 6.46 30.57
CA VAL A 371 -0.07 6.38 32.02
C VAL A 371 -0.82 7.63 32.48
N GLN A 372 -0.31 8.82 32.14
CA GLN A 372 -0.96 10.10 32.50
C GLN A 372 -2.36 10.24 31.89
N GLN A 373 -2.55 9.83 30.64
CA GLN A 373 -3.86 9.86 29.97
C GLN A 373 -4.83 8.85 30.59
N THR A 374 -4.38 7.63 30.91
CA THR A 374 -5.24 6.64 31.56
C THR A 374 -5.65 7.08 32.96
N GLU A 375 -4.76 7.70 33.74
CA GLU A 375 -5.09 8.28 35.04
C GLU A 375 -6.14 9.40 34.93
N SER A 376 -5.99 10.29 33.93
CA SER A 376 -6.97 11.34 33.65
C SER A 376 -8.33 10.78 33.24
N ILE A 377 -8.36 9.77 32.37
CA ILE A 377 -9.60 9.10 31.94
C ILE A 377 -10.24 8.37 33.14
N GLN A 378 -9.48 7.67 33.96
CA GLN A 378 -10.00 7.01 35.16
C GLN A 378 -10.60 8.01 36.16
N LYS A 379 -9.96 9.16 36.36
CA LYS A 379 -10.51 10.26 37.18
C LYS A 379 -11.84 10.77 36.60
N LEU A 380 -11.92 10.95 35.29
CA LEU A 380 -13.15 11.37 34.59
C LEU A 380 -14.26 10.33 34.73
N ILE A 381 -13.95 9.04 34.54
CA ILE A 381 -14.90 7.94 34.72
C ILE A 381 -15.41 7.90 36.16
N GLN A 382 -14.52 8.02 37.16
CA GLN A 382 -14.91 8.04 38.57
C GLN A 382 -15.80 9.25 38.89
N GLN A 383 -15.50 10.43 38.32
CA GLN A 383 -16.34 11.61 38.44
C GLN A 383 -17.72 11.39 37.82
N LYS A 384 -17.78 10.87 36.59
CA LYS A 384 -19.04 10.55 35.89
C LYS A 384 -19.85 9.49 36.63
N GLN A 385 -19.20 8.48 37.22
CA GLN A 385 -19.88 7.48 38.05
C GLN A 385 -20.45 8.09 39.33
N LYS A 386 -19.77 9.06 39.95
CA LYS A 386 -20.30 9.82 41.10
C LYS A 386 -21.50 10.67 40.69
N GLU A 387 -21.43 11.37 39.56
CA GLU A 387 -22.54 12.13 38.97
C GLU A 387 -23.75 11.22 38.63
N LEU A 388 -23.50 10.04 38.05
CA LEU A 388 -24.55 9.05 37.75
C LEU A 388 -25.18 8.47 39.02
N LYS A 389 -24.39 8.26 40.08
CA LYS A 389 -24.91 7.81 41.39
C LYS A 389 -25.74 8.90 42.06
N SER A 390 -25.36 10.17 41.96
CA SER A 390 -26.18 11.27 42.50
C SER A 390 -27.47 11.47 41.70
N GLN A 391 -27.43 11.30 40.37
CA GLN A 391 -28.62 11.34 39.51
C GLN A 391 -29.56 10.14 39.69
N LYS A 392 -29.03 8.95 40.01
CA LYS A 392 -29.85 7.76 40.32
C LYS A 392 -30.74 7.92 41.56
N ASN A 393 -30.44 8.87 42.45
CA ASN A 393 -31.33 9.22 43.56
C ASN A 393 -32.50 10.14 43.15
N GLN A 394 -32.54 10.61 41.91
CA GLN A 394 -33.59 11.48 41.36
C GLN A 394 -34.46 10.81 40.29
N ILE A 395 -34.16 9.56 39.91
CA ILE A 395 -34.92 8.82 38.89
C ILE A 395 -35.29 7.44 39.46
N GLN A 396 -36.33 7.40 40.29
CA GLN A 396 -37.23 6.24 40.38
C GLN A 396 -38.26 6.41 39.27
N LEU A 397 -38.02 5.79 38.11
CA LEU A 397 -39.02 5.63 37.06
C LEU A 397 -38.91 4.22 36.46
N ASP A 398 -40.09 3.70 36.15
CA ASP A 398 -40.46 2.32 35.86
C ASP A 398 -39.49 1.51 35.00
N ARG A 399 -39.10 0.34 35.54
CA ARG A 399 -38.60 -0.79 34.74
C ARG A 399 -39.71 -1.82 34.55
N LYS A 400 -40.67 -1.50 33.68
CA LYS A 400 -41.40 -2.48 32.89
C LYS A 400 -41.74 -1.84 31.55
N GLU A 401 -41.03 -2.24 30.51
CA GLU A 401 -41.57 -2.64 29.20
C GLU A 401 -40.47 -2.70 28.15
N ARG A 402 -40.41 -3.82 27.43
CA ARG A 402 -39.74 -3.88 26.14
C ARG A 402 -40.63 -3.09 25.18
N VAL A 403 -40.11 -1.97 24.71
CA VAL A 403 -40.79 -1.14 23.72
C VAL A 403 -40.93 -1.93 22.42
N VAL A 404 -42.14 -2.37 22.12
CA VAL A 404 -42.59 -2.76 20.78
C VAL A 404 -43.24 -1.53 20.18
N PHE A 405 -42.58 -0.84 19.25
CA PHE A 405 -43.23 0.21 18.47
C PHE A 405 -44.04 -0.43 17.34
N LYS A 406 -45.38 -0.38 17.46
CA LYS A 406 -46.29 -0.54 16.32
C LYS A 406 -46.51 0.83 15.69
N SER A 407 -46.19 0.97 14.41
CA SER A 407 -46.56 2.19 13.68
C SER A 407 -48.09 2.24 13.49
N PRO A 408 -48.69 3.42 13.24
CA PRO A 408 -50.12 3.57 12.94
C PRO A 408 -50.61 2.81 11.69
N TRP A 409 -49.70 2.15 10.97
CA TRP A 409 -49.96 1.43 9.71
C TRP A 409 -49.72 -0.08 9.83
N GLY A 410 -49.52 -0.62 11.04
CA GLY A 410 -49.45 -2.06 11.30
C GLY A 410 -48.08 -2.72 11.14
N THR A 411 -47.02 -1.97 10.82
CA THR A 411 -45.67 -2.52 10.72
C THR A 411 -44.97 -2.55 12.08
N THR A 412 -44.53 -3.74 12.50
CA THR A 412 -43.67 -3.94 13.67
C THR A 412 -42.22 -3.71 13.26
N VAL A 413 -41.52 -2.74 13.85
CA VAL A 413 -40.08 -2.56 13.59
C VAL A 413 -39.31 -3.58 14.43
N ILE A 414 -38.69 -4.55 13.77
CA ILE A 414 -37.91 -5.64 14.36
C ILE A 414 -36.48 -5.14 14.59
N LEU A 415 -35.85 -5.57 15.70
CA LEU A 415 -34.39 -5.52 15.87
C LEU A 415 -33.70 -6.17 14.65
N GLY A 416 -33.14 -5.37 13.74
CA GLY A 416 -32.24 -5.90 12.72
C GLY A 416 -32.22 -5.12 11.41
N GLU A 417 -31.33 -4.14 11.30
CA GLU A 417 -30.81 -3.74 9.97
C GLU A 417 -29.46 -4.40 9.68
N PHE A 418 -28.70 -4.76 10.72
CA PHE A 418 -27.31 -5.21 10.54
C PHE A 418 -27.16 -6.75 10.49
N GLY A 419 -28.12 -7.54 10.99
CA GLY A 419 -28.02 -9.02 11.09
C GLY A 419 -29.33 -9.76 10.85
N CYS A 420 -29.31 -11.10 10.95
CA CYS A 420 -30.48 -11.95 10.68
C CYS A 420 -31.38 -12.21 11.88
N GLY A 421 -31.06 -11.68 13.07
CA GLY A 421 -31.86 -11.85 14.28
C GLY A 421 -31.79 -13.24 14.92
N ASN A 422 -31.11 -14.22 14.32
CA ASN A 422 -30.98 -15.56 14.90
C ASN A 422 -30.13 -15.56 16.18
N LYS A 423 -30.52 -16.40 17.15
CA LYS A 423 -29.72 -16.67 18.34
C LYS A 423 -28.43 -17.39 17.93
N ILE A 424 -27.30 -16.85 18.32
CA ILE A 424 -25.96 -17.38 18.05
C ILE A 424 -25.26 -17.72 19.37
N ASP A 425 -24.53 -18.83 19.40
CA ASP A 425 -23.56 -19.13 20.46
C ASP A 425 -22.15 -18.91 19.89
N TRP A 426 -21.45 -17.94 20.45
CA TRP A 426 -20.11 -17.55 20.04
C TRP A 426 -19.10 -18.69 20.14
N ARG A 427 -19.33 -19.67 21.04
CA ARG A 427 -18.44 -20.83 21.21
C ARG A 427 -18.52 -21.78 20.03
N THR A 428 -19.69 -21.88 19.40
CA THR A 428 -19.94 -22.80 18.28
C THR A 428 -19.79 -22.14 16.92
N MET A 429 -19.52 -20.83 16.87
CA MET A 429 -19.23 -20.12 15.64
C MET A 429 -17.79 -20.36 15.20
N GLU A 430 -17.61 -20.58 13.92
CA GLU A 430 -16.28 -20.73 13.32
C GLU A 430 -15.55 -19.38 13.30
N PRO A 431 -14.23 -19.36 13.58
CA PRO A 431 -13.38 -18.22 13.26
C PRO A 431 -13.42 -17.92 11.75
N LEU A 432 -13.06 -16.69 11.37
CA LEU A 432 -12.79 -16.40 9.96
C LEU A 432 -11.64 -17.25 9.45
N THR A 433 -11.72 -17.66 8.19
CA THR A 433 -10.60 -18.29 7.49
C THR A 433 -9.46 -17.27 7.29
N GLU A 434 -8.24 -17.74 7.05
CA GLU A 434 -7.09 -16.86 6.81
C GLU A 434 -7.33 -15.94 5.59
N GLY A 435 -8.02 -16.43 4.55
CA GLY A 435 -8.38 -15.64 3.38
C GLY A 435 -9.35 -14.50 3.70
N GLU A 436 -10.44 -14.79 4.42
CA GLU A 436 -11.43 -13.79 4.84
C GLU A 436 -10.82 -12.76 5.81
N LEU A 437 -9.90 -13.20 6.67
CA LEU A 437 -9.19 -12.32 7.58
C LEU A 437 -8.24 -11.38 6.81
N LYS A 438 -7.53 -11.88 5.80
CA LYS A 438 -6.68 -11.06 4.93
C LYS A 438 -7.49 -10.04 4.12
N GLU A 439 -8.69 -10.39 3.68
CA GLU A 439 -9.61 -9.48 2.98
C GLU A 439 -10.13 -8.38 3.93
N LEU A 440 -10.51 -8.76 5.16
CA LEU A 440 -10.99 -7.82 6.19
C LEU A 440 -9.89 -6.87 6.67
N LEU A 441 -8.65 -7.34 6.71
CA LEU A 441 -7.48 -6.62 7.20
C LEU A 441 -6.60 -6.07 6.08
N ASP A 442 -7.07 -6.08 4.83
CA ASP A 442 -6.29 -5.61 3.69
C ASP A 442 -5.77 -4.19 4.01
N PRO A 443 -4.44 -4.01 4.16
CA PRO A 443 -3.87 -2.75 4.65
C PRO A 443 -4.11 -1.57 3.72
N GLY A 444 -4.62 -1.80 2.50
CA GLY A 444 -4.96 -0.79 1.51
C GLY A 444 -5.87 0.35 2.02
N LEU A 445 -6.55 0.20 3.16
CA LEU A 445 -7.29 1.29 3.82
C LEU A 445 -6.57 1.93 5.01
N SER A 446 -5.90 1.16 5.88
CA SER A 446 -5.25 1.70 7.09
C SER A 446 -3.85 2.27 6.82
N ASP A 447 -3.08 1.65 5.92
CA ASP A 447 -1.75 2.13 5.53
C ASP A 447 -1.86 3.27 4.52
N TYR A 448 -2.95 3.35 3.74
CA TYR A 448 -3.24 4.47 2.82
C TYR A 448 -3.34 5.83 3.53
N TYR A 449 -3.92 5.87 4.74
CA TYR A 449 -4.02 7.12 5.52
C TYR A 449 -2.74 7.45 6.32
N LYS A 450 -1.93 6.46 6.69
CA LYS A 450 -0.66 6.69 7.41
C LYS A 450 0.52 6.97 6.46
N ALA A 451 0.54 6.36 5.28
CA ALA A 451 1.59 6.57 4.27
C ALA A 451 1.53 7.98 3.65
N LYS A 452 0.33 8.55 3.50
CA LYS A 452 0.14 9.88 2.89
C LYS A 452 0.80 11.05 3.63
N ASP A 453 0.95 10.98 4.95
CA ASP A 453 1.56 12.07 5.74
C ASP A 453 3.09 11.98 5.82
N VAL A 454 3.66 10.79 5.55
CA VAL A 454 5.09 10.51 5.75
C VAL A 454 5.86 10.47 4.44
N GLU A 455 5.27 9.99 3.34
CA GLU A 455 5.86 10.10 1.99
C GLU A 455 6.15 11.56 1.61
N PHE A 456 5.30 12.50 2.04
CA PHE A 456 5.42 13.92 1.70
C PHE A 456 6.74 14.57 2.16
N LYS A 457 7.33 14.16 3.30
CA LYS A 457 8.54 14.82 3.86
C LYS A 457 9.84 14.37 3.21
N ASN A 458 9.97 13.08 2.89
CA ASN A 458 11.13 12.55 2.19
C ASN A 458 11.05 12.84 0.68
N GLU A 459 9.84 12.89 0.12
CA GLU A 459 9.62 13.40 -1.24
C GLU A 459 10.04 14.86 -1.37
N GLU A 460 9.84 15.72 -0.38
CA GLU A 460 10.17 17.15 -0.51
C GLU A 460 11.67 17.41 -0.75
N MET A 461 12.54 16.62 -0.11
CA MET A 461 13.99 16.73 -0.29
C MET A 461 14.44 16.15 -1.64
N ILE A 462 13.94 14.98 -2.05
CA ILE A 462 14.21 14.41 -3.37
C ILE A 462 13.66 15.33 -4.47
N LYS A 463 12.44 15.84 -4.29
CA LYS A 463 11.77 16.80 -5.17
C LYS A 463 12.54 18.10 -5.26
N LYS A 464 13.17 18.59 -4.19
CA LYS A 464 14.09 19.74 -4.25
C LYS A 464 15.27 19.47 -5.20
N TYR A 465 15.89 18.30 -5.13
CA TYR A 465 17.00 17.95 -6.03
C TYR A 465 16.55 17.69 -7.47
N VAL A 466 15.42 17.01 -7.65
CA VAL A 466 14.79 16.80 -8.96
C VAL A 466 14.40 18.14 -9.59
N LEU A 467 13.77 19.06 -8.86
CA LEU A 467 13.42 20.40 -9.36
C LEU A 467 14.65 21.22 -9.74
N LYS A 468 15.73 21.17 -8.94
CA LYS A 468 17.01 21.80 -9.29
C LYS A 468 17.58 21.24 -10.59
N ALA A 469 17.53 19.92 -10.79
CA ALA A 469 18.00 19.26 -12.01
C ALA A 469 17.15 19.67 -13.23
N ILE A 470 15.82 19.67 -13.10
CA ILE A 470 14.90 20.14 -14.14
C ILE A 470 15.20 21.59 -14.54
N ASP A 471 15.40 22.49 -13.57
CA ASP A 471 15.71 23.90 -13.86
C ASP A 471 17.05 24.06 -14.59
N LYS A 472 18.06 23.26 -14.25
CA LYS A 472 19.35 23.26 -14.94
C LYS A 472 19.23 22.70 -16.37
N GLN A 473 18.46 21.63 -16.56
CA GLN A 473 18.18 21.10 -17.89
C GLN A 473 17.46 22.14 -18.77
N LYS A 474 16.48 22.87 -18.21
CA LYS A 474 15.81 24.00 -18.89
C LYS A 474 16.78 25.11 -19.28
N GLN A 475 17.76 25.42 -18.43
CA GLN A 475 18.79 26.41 -18.73
C GLN A 475 19.73 25.95 -19.85
N SER A 476 20.11 24.67 -19.89
CA SER A 476 20.93 24.09 -20.95
C SER A 476 20.21 24.09 -22.30
N ILE A 477 18.91 23.76 -22.31
CA ILE A 477 18.08 23.80 -23.52
C ILE A 477 17.92 25.23 -24.06
N LYS A 478 17.77 26.23 -23.19
CA LYS A 478 17.69 27.65 -23.59
C LYS A 478 18.98 28.22 -24.19
N ARG A 479 20.12 27.56 -23.99
CA ARG A 479 21.44 27.99 -24.47
C ARG A 479 21.81 27.35 -25.83
N LEU A 480 21.08 26.32 -26.24
CA LEU A 480 21.13 25.70 -27.57
C LEU A 480 20.11 26.39 -28.49
#